data_AF-A0A7G9SJL9-F1
#
_entry.id   AF-A0A7G9SJL9-F1
#
_cell.length_a   1.000
_cell.length_b   1.000
_cell.length_c   1.000
_cell.angle_alpha   90.00
_cell.angle_beta   90.00
_cell.angle_gamma   90.00
#
_symmetry.space_group_name_H-M   'P 1'
#
loop_
_entity.id
_entity.type
_entity.pdbx_description
1 polymer ?
#
loop_
_entity_poly.entity_id
_entity_poly.type
_entity_poly.pdbx_seq_one_letter_code
_entity_poly.pdbx_strand_id
1 'polypeptide(L)'
;MPTRTCILPACLFPPGDPLTDRPADQAETRAPPLADVEELHRLVLQSLDDDQAQEVVSIPLTGKSSIADHMVIASGRSTRQVASMAVKLSDKIKARFGKAPRLEGLPAADWVLIDADDVIVHIFRPEVRNFYNLERMWAFGDDSNASASASG
;
A
#
# COMPACT_ATOMS: atom_id res chain seq x y z
N MET A 1 -74.21 26.58 -4.48
CA MET A 1 -73.70 26.25 -5.83
C MET A 1 -73.02 27.49 -6.41
N PRO A 2 -71.97 27.36 -7.23
CA PRO A 2 -70.62 26.89 -6.92
C PRO A 2 -69.62 28.07 -6.99
N THR A 3 -68.57 28.08 -6.18
CA THR A 3 -67.40 28.91 -6.51
C THR A 3 -66.15 28.09 -6.37
N ARG A 4 -65.61 27.75 -7.54
CA ARG A 4 -64.34 27.08 -7.77
C ARG A 4 -63.24 27.80 -7.01
N THR A 5 -62.56 27.06 -6.14
CA THR A 5 -61.23 27.43 -5.68
C THR A 5 -60.26 27.22 -6.83
N CYS A 6 -59.53 28.28 -7.16
CA CYS A 6 -58.32 28.22 -7.96
C CYS A 6 -57.17 28.66 -7.05
N ILE A 7 -55.97 28.22 -7.42
CA ILE A 7 -54.66 28.81 -7.09
C ILE A 7 -53.90 28.12 -5.94
N LEU A 8 -52.73 27.58 -6.33
CA LEU A 8 -51.64 27.06 -5.51
C LEU A 8 -51.29 27.97 -4.32
N PRO A 9 -50.55 27.43 -3.35
CA PRO A 9 -49.20 27.99 -3.22
C PRO A 9 -48.10 26.92 -3.06
N ALA A 10 -47.03 27.20 -3.78
CA ALA A 10 -45.63 27.08 -3.37
C ALA A 10 -45.27 25.98 -2.36
N CYS A 11 -44.51 25.00 -2.85
CA CYS A 11 -43.59 24.21 -2.04
C CYS A 11 -42.58 25.15 -1.37
N LEU A 12 -42.84 25.53 -0.12
CA LEU A 12 -41.90 26.24 0.74
C LEU A 12 -41.18 25.19 1.59
N PHE A 13 -39.92 24.93 1.24
CA PHE A 13 -39.02 24.09 2.02
C PHE A 13 -38.66 24.85 3.32
N PRO A 14 -38.91 24.29 4.52
CA PRO A 14 -38.52 24.96 5.76
C PRO A 14 -36.99 24.86 5.97
N PRO A 15 -36.35 25.91 6.53
CA PRO A 15 -34.96 25.84 6.95
C PRO A 15 -34.84 25.23 8.36
N GLY A 16 -33.96 24.23 8.47
CA GLY A 16 -33.19 23.92 9.68
C GLY A 16 -33.86 23.03 10.73
N ASP A 17 -33.70 21.71 10.60
CA ASP A 17 -33.82 20.79 11.73
C ASP A 17 -32.54 20.85 12.59
N PRO A 18 -32.63 21.08 13.92
CA PRO A 18 -31.52 20.97 14.85
C PRO A 18 -31.53 19.56 15.43
N LEU A 19 -31.05 18.57 14.68
CA LEU A 19 -30.90 17.22 15.21
C LEU A 19 -29.56 16.61 14.83
N THR A 20 -28.91 16.13 15.89
CA THR A 20 -27.69 15.33 15.94
C THR A 20 -26.42 16.16 15.95
N ASP A 21 -26.06 16.57 17.16
CA ASP A 21 -24.68 16.52 17.64
C ASP A 21 -24.16 15.09 17.42
N ARG A 22 -23.81 14.79 16.17
CA ARG A 22 -22.95 13.68 15.84
C ARG A 22 -21.57 14.27 16.09
N PRO A 23 -20.79 13.77 17.05
CA PRO A 23 -19.38 14.10 17.03
C PRO A 23 -18.95 13.75 15.61
N ALA A 24 -18.48 14.76 14.88
CA ALA A 24 -17.75 14.54 13.66
C ALA A 24 -16.66 13.55 14.06
N ASP A 25 -16.89 12.28 13.75
CA ASP A 25 -15.88 11.24 13.75
C ASP A 25 -14.82 11.81 12.81
N GLN A 26 -13.86 12.46 13.45
CA GLN A 26 -12.71 12.98 12.79
C GLN A 26 -12.07 11.72 12.23
N ALA A 27 -12.21 11.56 10.91
CA ALA A 27 -11.32 10.79 10.07
C ALA A 27 -9.93 11.44 10.19
N GLU A 28 -9.40 11.38 11.40
CA GLU A 28 -8.08 11.77 11.77
C GLU A 28 -7.23 10.65 11.19
N THR A 29 -6.31 11.05 10.31
CA THR A 29 -5.19 10.29 9.80
C THR A 29 -4.51 9.56 10.95
N ARG A 30 -5.05 8.41 11.34
CA ARG A 30 -4.40 7.53 12.28
C ARG A 30 -3.35 6.81 11.46
N ALA A 31 -2.18 7.44 11.35
CA ALA A 31 -0.96 6.70 11.20
C ALA A 31 -1.08 5.48 12.13
N PRO A 32 -1.05 4.26 11.60
CA PRO A 32 -1.19 3.09 12.43
C PRO A 32 -0.12 3.17 13.53
N PRO A 33 -0.43 2.69 14.75
CA PRO A 33 0.61 2.63 15.77
C PRO A 33 1.78 1.86 15.17
N LEU A 34 3.01 2.39 15.27
CA LEU A 34 4.21 1.85 14.63
C LEU A 34 4.38 0.33 14.83
N ALA A 35 3.85 -0.20 15.94
CA ALA A 35 3.76 -1.63 16.22
C ALA A 35 3.03 -2.44 15.14
N ASP A 36 1.93 -1.93 14.57
CA ASP A 36 1.15 -2.58 13.51
C ASP A 36 1.94 -2.58 12.19
N VAL A 37 2.72 -1.51 11.93
CA VAL A 37 3.59 -1.38 10.75
C VAL A 37 4.76 -2.37 10.80
N GLU A 38 5.44 -2.47 11.94
CA GLU A 38 6.50 -3.47 12.16
C GLU A 38 5.93 -4.89 12.08
N GLU A 39 4.71 -5.12 12.61
CA GLU A 39 4.02 -6.41 12.49
C GLU A 39 3.70 -6.77 11.04
N LEU A 40 3.25 -5.78 10.26
CA LEU A 40 2.94 -5.93 8.83
C LEU A 40 4.21 -6.22 8.04
N HIS A 41 5.26 -5.45 8.27
CA HIS A 41 6.57 -5.64 7.67
C HIS A 41 7.14 -7.04 7.96
N ARG A 42 7.09 -7.49 9.22
CA ARG A 42 7.50 -8.84 9.60
C ARG A 42 6.67 -9.92 8.90
N LEU A 43 5.36 -9.73 8.80
CA LEU A 43 4.47 -10.66 8.10
C LEU A 43 4.79 -10.74 6.60
N VAL A 44 5.09 -9.60 5.98
CA VAL A 44 5.53 -9.52 4.58
C VAL A 44 6.83 -10.31 4.39
N LEU A 45 7.86 -10.03 5.19
CA LEU A 45 9.16 -10.71 5.10
C LEU A 45 9.02 -12.22 5.31
N GLN A 46 8.26 -12.63 6.32
CA GLN A 46 7.99 -14.04 6.58
C GLN A 46 7.27 -14.70 5.40
N SER A 47 6.27 -14.04 4.81
CA SER A 47 5.56 -14.61 3.66
C SER A 47 6.44 -14.71 2.41
N LEU A 48 7.33 -13.75 2.19
CA LEU A 48 8.27 -13.79 1.08
C LEU A 48 9.32 -14.91 1.26
N ASP A 49 9.78 -15.11 2.50
CA ASP A 49 10.69 -16.21 2.86
C ASP A 49 10.03 -17.58 2.72
N ASP A 50 8.80 -17.75 3.25
CA ASP A 50 8.00 -18.97 3.13
C ASP A 50 7.83 -19.41 1.67
N ASP A 51 7.65 -18.43 0.77
CA ASP A 51 7.46 -18.67 -0.65
C ASP A 51 8.79 -18.75 -1.43
N GLN A 52 9.95 -18.67 -0.77
CA GLN A 52 11.30 -18.69 -1.36
C GLN A 52 11.51 -17.57 -2.38
N ALA A 53 11.19 -16.34 -1.99
CA ALA A 53 11.59 -15.15 -2.74
C ALA A 53 13.12 -14.97 -2.71
N GLN A 54 13.67 -14.43 -3.78
CA GLN A 54 15.08 -14.12 -3.93
C GLN A 54 15.31 -12.61 -3.83
N GLU A 55 16.53 -12.21 -3.45
CA GLU A 55 16.95 -10.80 -3.41
C GLU A 55 15.96 -9.89 -2.67
N VAL A 56 15.49 -10.36 -1.51
CA VAL A 56 14.57 -9.59 -0.67
C VAL A 56 15.35 -8.46 0.01
N VAL A 57 15.05 -7.23 -0.39
CA VAL A 57 15.63 -6.00 0.14
C VAL A 57 14.52 -5.21 0.81
N SER A 58 14.73 -4.79 2.05
CA SER A 58 13.81 -3.88 2.73
C SER A 58 14.49 -2.53 2.96
N ILE A 59 13.79 -1.48 2.56
CA ILE A 59 14.22 -0.10 2.65
C ILE A 59 13.26 0.62 3.61
N PRO A 60 13.73 1.08 4.78
CA PRO A 60 12.93 1.93 5.65
C PRO A 60 12.79 3.32 5.02
N LEU A 61 11.55 3.77 4.88
CA LEU A 61 11.18 5.08 4.35
C LEU A 61 10.72 6.05 5.45
N THR A 62 10.61 5.58 6.69
CA THR A 62 10.31 6.40 7.87
C THR A 62 11.19 7.65 7.91
N GLY A 63 10.58 8.83 7.78
CA GLY A 63 11.26 10.13 7.79
C GLY A 63 11.85 10.59 6.44
N LYS A 64 11.82 9.77 5.39
CA LYS A 64 12.25 10.13 4.02
C LYS A 64 11.07 10.40 3.08
N SER A 65 9.94 9.70 3.27
CA SER A 65 8.76 9.82 2.44
C SER A 65 7.49 9.65 3.28
N SER A 66 6.42 10.37 2.92
CA SER A 66 5.09 10.24 3.54
C SER A 66 4.20 9.22 2.83
N ILE A 67 4.73 8.50 1.84
CA ILE A 67 3.97 7.56 1.02
C ILE A 67 3.77 6.20 1.71
N ALA A 68 4.76 5.76 2.50
CA ALA A 68 4.79 4.48 3.22
C ALA A 68 5.97 4.50 4.21
N ASP A 69 5.92 3.67 5.25
CA ASP A 69 6.99 3.51 6.24
C ASP A 69 8.07 2.54 5.79
N HIS A 70 7.69 1.47 5.07
CA HIS A 70 8.63 0.50 4.52
C HIS A 70 8.36 0.20 3.05
N MET A 71 9.44 0.11 2.28
CA MET A 71 9.41 -0.48 0.95
C MET A 71 10.15 -1.81 0.97
N VAL A 72 9.56 -2.85 0.41
CA VAL A 72 10.15 -4.17 0.28
C VAL A 72 10.23 -4.50 -1.21
N ILE A 73 11.40 -4.92 -1.66
CA ILE A 73 11.65 -5.34 -3.03
C ILE A 73 12.04 -6.82 -2.95
N ALA A 74 11.40 -7.66 -3.76
CA ALA A 74 11.67 -9.08 -3.81
C ALA A 74 11.69 -9.55 -5.26
N SER A 75 12.24 -10.73 -5.51
CA SER A 75 12.29 -11.34 -6.84
C SER A 75 11.81 -12.78 -6.83
N GLY A 76 10.96 -13.14 -7.79
CA GLY A 76 10.38 -14.48 -7.91
C GLY A 76 10.96 -15.26 -9.08
N ARG A 77 11.18 -16.56 -8.91
CA ARG A 77 11.81 -17.46 -9.90
C ARG A 77 10.94 -17.75 -11.14
N SER A 78 9.63 -17.52 -11.06
CA SER A 78 8.70 -17.71 -12.19
C SER A 78 7.46 -16.85 -12.04
N THR A 79 6.80 -16.54 -13.16
CA THR A 79 5.53 -15.81 -13.22
C THR A 79 4.46 -16.39 -12.29
N ARG A 80 4.35 -17.72 -12.26
CA ARG A 80 3.39 -18.42 -11.38
C ARG A 80 3.74 -18.24 -9.90
N GLN A 81 5.03 -18.30 -9.55
CA GLN A 81 5.47 -18.05 -8.18
C GLN A 81 5.18 -16.61 -7.78
N VAL A 82 5.52 -15.63 -8.62
CA VAL A 82 5.24 -14.20 -8.37
C VAL A 82 3.75 -13.95 -8.14
N ALA A 83 2.89 -14.46 -9.03
CA ALA A 83 1.45 -14.34 -8.87
C ALA A 83 0.95 -15.00 -7.58
N SER A 84 1.41 -16.22 -7.29
CA SER A 84 1.03 -16.94 -6.07
C SER A 84 1.48 -16.22 -4.80
N MET A 85 2.70 -15.66 -4.79
CA MET A 85 3.23 -14.91 -3.65
C MET A 85 2.38 -13.68 -3.38
N ALA A 86 2.03 -12.93 -4.42
CA ALA A 86 1.24 -11.72 -4.28
C ALA A 86 -0.16 -11.98 -3.74
N VAL A 87 -0.85 -12.99 -4.30
CA VAL A 87 -2.19 -13.38 -3.83
C VAL A 87 -2.14 -13.89 -2.39
N LYS A 88 -1.20 -14.78 -2.07
CA LYS A 88 -1.04 -15.33 -0.70
C LYS A 88 -0.72 -14.23 0.32
N LEU A 89 0.15 -13.29 -0.05
CA LEU A 89 0.47 -12.16 0.83
C LEU A 89 -0.74 -11.26 1.05
N SER A 90 -1.49 -10.95 -0.01
CA SER A 90 -2.75 -10.20 0.10
C SER A 90 -3.76 -10.87 1.03
N ASP A 91 -3.94 -12.19 0.90
CA ASP A 91 -4.85 -12.95 1.75
C ASP A 91 -4.39 -12.98 3.22
N LYS A 92 -3.08 -13.14 3.47
CA LYS A 92 -2.50 -13.08 4.82
C LYS A 92 -2.70 -11.70 5.46
N ILE A 93 -2.47 -10.61 4.71
CA ILE A 93 -2.68 -9.24 5.19
C ILE A 93 -4.16 -9.01 5.51
N LYS A 94 -5.06 -9.40 4.61
CA LYS A 94 -6.51 -9.29 4.82
C LYS A 94 -6.98 -10.09 6.03
N ALA A 95 -6.47 -11.30 6.24
CA ALA A 95 -6.84 -12.14 7.38
C ALA A 95 -6.39 -11.55 8.73
N ARG A 96 -5.25 -10.85 8.77
CA ARG A 96 -4.65 -10.34 10.01
C ARG A 96 -5.07 -8.91 10.33
N PHE A 97 -5.23 -8.05 9.32
CA PHE A 97 -5.53 -6.63 9.47
C PHE A 97 -6.95 -6.24 8.99
N GLY A 98 -7.70 -7.18 8.42
CA GLY A 98 -9.07 -6.94 7.92
C GLY A 98 -9.14 -6.11 6.64
N LYS A 99 -8.01 -5.62 6.13
CA LYS A 99 -7.91 -4.80 4.91
C LYS A 99 -7.15 -5.56 3.82
N ALA A 100 -7.72 -5.61 2.62
CA ALA A 100 -7.05 -6.19 1.47
C ALA A 100 -6.12 -5.14 0.84
N PRO A 101 -4.84 -5.44 0.65
CA PRO A 101 -3.93 -4.54 -0.06
C PRO A 101 -4.32 -4.46 -1.54
N ARG A 102 -3.92 -3.37 -2.19
CA ARG A 102 -4.11 -3.21 -3.63
C ARG A 102 -3.03 -4.00 -4.37
N LEU A 103 -3.46 -4.81 -5.34
CA LEU A 103 -2.58 -5.62 -6.20
C LEU A 103 -2.59 -5.04 -7.62
N GLU A 104 -1.41 -4.75 -8.17
CA GLU A 104 -1.23 -4.30 -9.56
C GLU A 104 -0.26 -5.22 -10.31
N GLY A 105 -0.44 -5.38 -11.62
CA GLY A 105 0.44 -6.20 -12.47
C GLY A 105 0.03 -7.67 -12.67
N LEU A 106 -1.07 -8.12 -12.05
CA LEU A 106 -1.69 -9.40 -12.36
C LEU A 106 -2.65 -9.30 -13.57
N PRO A 107 -2.85 -10.37 -14.36
CA PRO A 107 -2.29 -11.72 -14.20
C PRO A 107 -0.91 -11.92 -14.86
N ALA A 108 -0.37 -10.91 -15.55
CA ALA A 108 0.91 -11.01 -16.25
C ALA A 108 2.07 -11.37 -15.31
N ALA A 109 2.05 -10.85 -14.07
CA ALA A 109 2.99 -11.15 -12.99
C ALA A 109 4.48 -11.02 -13.37
N ASP A 110 4.77 -10.10 -14.28
CA ASP A 110 6.13 -9.69 -14.65
C ASP A 110 6.75 -8.76 -13.61
N TRP A 111 5.94 -7.84 -13.12
CA TRP A 111 6.15 -7.04 -11.93
C TRP A 111 4.81 -6.97 -11.21
N VAL A 112 4.82 -7.23 -9.91
CA VAL A 112 3.64 -7.10 -9.06
C VAL A 112 3.91 -6.08 -7.98
N LEU A 113 3.00 -5.12 -7.85
CA LEU A 113 2.99 -4.14 -6.78
C LEU A 113 1.86 -4.49 -5.81
N ILE A 114 2.20 -4.53 -4.53
CA ILE A 114 1.31 -4.83 -3.42
C ILE A 114 1.38 -3.64 -2.49
N ASP A 115 0.33 -2.85 -2.47
CA ASP A 115 0.23 -1.65 -1.65
C ASP A 115 -0.67 -1.94 -0.44
N ALA A 116 -0.04 -1.95 0.74
CA ALA A 116 -0.70 -2.18 2.02
C ALA A 116 -0.73 -0.90 2.90
N ASP A 117 -0.81 0.28 2.26
CA ASP A 117 -0.78 1.62 2.86
C ASP A 117 0.57 1.95 3.53
N ASP A 118 0.98 1.22 4.58
CA ASP A 118 2.20 1.49 5.35
C ASP A 118 3.42 0.74 4.83
N VAL A 119 3.20 -0.38 4.14
CA VAL A 119 4.24 -1.22 3.55
C VAL A 119 3.94 -1.46 2.08
N ILE A 120 4.87 -1.05 1.22
CA ILE A 120 4.78 -1.28 -0.23
C ILE A 120 5.71 -2.40 -0.62
N VAL A 121 5.19 -3.44 -1.28
CA VAL A 121 5.97 -4.59 -1.73
C VAL A 121 6.01 -4.65 -3.25
N HIS A 122 7.22 -4.65 -3.81
CA HIS A 122 7.46 -4.85 -5.23
C HIS A 122 8.06 -6.23 -5.44
N ILE A 123 7.39 -7.07 -6.23
CA ILE A 123 7.89 -8.40 -6.60
C ILE A 123 8.20 -8.39 -8.09
N PHE A 124 9.48 -8.58 -8.44
CA PHE A 124 9.94 -8.60 -9.83
C PHE A 124 10.24 -10.01 -10.31
N ARG A 125 10.09 -10.26 -11.61
CA ARG A 125 10.77 -11.39 -12.26
C ARG A 125 12.25 -11.05 -12.50
N PRO A 126 13.17 -12.02 -12.33
CA PRO A 126 14.61 -11.81 -12.57
C PRO A 126 14.89 -11.37 -14.01
N GLU A 127 14.11 -11.87 -14.98
CA GLU A 127 14.22 -11.46 -16.39
C GLU A 127 13.94 -9.97 -16.59
N VAL A 128 12.95 -9.42 -15.88
CA VAL A 128 12.57 -7.99 -15.95
C VAL A 128 13.55 -7.13 -15.15
N ARG A 129 13.99 -7.63 -13.98
CA ARG A 129 14.99 -6.97 -13.13
C ARG A 129 16.30 -6.71 -13.88
N ASN A 130 16.76 -7.70 -14.65
CA ASN A 130 17.98 -7.60 -15.45
C ASN A 130 17.80 -6.73 -16.71
N PHE A 131 16.61 -6.74 -17.32
CA PHE A 131 16.31 -5.93 -18.51
C PHE A 131 16.27 -4.43 -18.21
N TYR A 132 15.75 -4.03 -17.04
CA TYR A 132 15.71 -2.61 -16.61
C TYR A 132 16.91 -2.18 -15.76
N ASN A 133 17.85 -3.07 -15.46
CA ASN A 133 19.08 -2.79 -14.71
C ASN A 133 18.83 -1.97 -13.42
N LEU A 134 17.76 -2.33 -12.70
CA LEU A 134 17.20 -1.57 -11.56
C LEU A 134 18.20 -1.38 -10.42
N GLU A 135 19.21 -2.24 -10.33
CA GLU A 135 20.34 -2.11 -9.40
C GLU A 135 21.05 -0.77 -9.55
N ARG A 136 21.21 -0.24 -10.77
CA ARG A 136 21.83 1.09 -10.94
C ARG A 136 20.93 2.22 -10.44
N MET A 137 19.61 2.16 -10.62
CA MET A 137 18.73 3.27 -10.21
C MET A 137 18.45 3.28 -8.71
N TRP A 138 18.42 2.11 -8.05
CA TRP A 138 18.15 2.01 -6.62
C TRP A 138 19.41 1.91 -5.74
N ALA A 139 20.58 1.59 -6.30
CA ALA A 139 21.85 1.72 -5.56
C ALA A 139 22.18 3.17 -5.18
N PHE A 140 21.67 4.17 -5.92
CA PHE A 140 21.83 5.59 -5.54
C PHE A 140 21.04 6.00 -4.29
N GLY A 141 20.27 5.09 -3.68
CA GLY A 141 19.58 5.31 -2.41
C GLY A 141 20.38 4.94 -1.16
N ASP A 142 21.54 4.28 -1.32
CA ASP A 142 22.34 3.76 -0.19
C ASP A 142 23.83 4.13 -0.24
N ASP A 143 24.19 5.21 -0.94
CA ASP A 143 25.52 5.85 -0.82
C ASP A 143 25.66 6.68 0.48
N SER A 144 25.16 6.16 1.60
CA SER A 144 25.30 6.75 2.93
C SER A 144 26.17 5.91 3.86
N ASN A 145 27.10 5.08 3.37
CA ASN A 145 28.30 4.73 4.14
C ASN A 145 29.42 4.10 3.28
N ALA A 146 30.38 4.92 2.83
CA ALA A 146 31.82 4.67 2.98
C ALA A 146 32.62 5.56 2.02
N SER A 147 32.72 6.86 2.35
CA SER A 147 33.92 7.62 1.99
C SER A 147 34.98 7.37 3.07
N ALA A 148 36.24 7.34 2.62
CA ALA A 148 37.50 7.40 3.39
C ALA A 148 38.19 6.07 3.77
N SER A 149 39.12 5.64 2.93
CA SER A 149 40.58 5.44 3.20
C SER A 149 41.19 4.58 2.06
N ALA A 150 42.40 4.76 1.54
CA ALA A 150 43.47 5.72 1.75
C ALA A 150 44.40 5.69 0.51
N SER A 151 45.25 6.71 0.43
CA SER A 151 46.28 7.05 -0.55
C SER A 151 47.15 5.92 -1.11
N GLY A 152 47.55 6.11 -2.37
CA GLY A 152 48.77 5.59 -2.99
C GLY A 152 49.26 6.59 -4.03
#